data_AF-A0A942T615-F1
#
_entry.id   AF-A0A942T615-F1
#
_cell.length_a   1.000
_cell.length_b   1.000
_cell.length_c   1.000
_cell.angle_alpha   90.00
_cell.angle_beta   90.00
_cell.angle_gamma   90.00
#
_symmetry.space_group_name_H-M   'P 1'
#
loop_
_entity.id
_entity.type
_entity.pdbx_description
1 polymer ?
#
loop_
_entity_poly.entity_id
_entity_poly.type
_entity_poly.pdbx_seq_one_letter_code
_entity_poly.pdbx_strand_id
1 'polypeptide(L)'
;MSKKIPVHLQQYIAKQHYRQYTPINHAVWRFVMRQNHFYLKNIAHSAYVKGLKDSGINIESIPRVEEMNEKLAQVGWGAVAIDGLIPGAAFYSFLENRILPIATDIRKIENIAYTPAPDIIHEAAGHAPILLDPSYRDFVKKIGEMGAKALSSKEKLKVFKAIRQLTIVAEDPKSTPEQVREAENRVAEARKKVKGLTEADKVSRLFWWTVEYGLIGDLNYPKIYGAGLLSSVGESQSCLADDVRKIPFSVEGCIHTPYDVTKPQPQLFVCSSFAELTAEIDKFAETMAFRKGGTESLEKALRTEAIATIVFSSGLQVTGTLGEILKDEGEEAVYFRTNGPTALSFDDIQLTGHSTETHRKGFGTPIGRLAHGIVLEDCKPEQLHALGIYEDSPTSLCFESGIKVEGIVTKILLAEGKPILISFKDCTVRHKNQLLFKPDWGTFDMAVGAGITSVFAGAADPYSFFDMQPAMPLEEETVRDCETELESLYESIRQIRESSNWNASEVGKITALLDDNYPKEWLLRLEILELYQLHDAGHSNVQGLIRTLHEMGWGPSIKQLIQRGLELI
;
A
#
# COMPACT_ATOMS: atom_id res chain seq x y z
N MET A 1 19.22 -2.70 -12.71
CA MET A 1 19.34 -3.77 -11.69
C MET A 1 17.99 -3.93 -11.03
N SER A 2 17.48 -5.16 -10.89
CA SER A 2 16.20 -5.41 -10.21
C SER A 2 16.26 -4.95 -8.75
N LYS A 3 15.21 -4.28 -8.27
CA LYS A 3 15.09 -3.83 -6.87
C LYS A 3 15.08 -5.05 -5.95
N LYS A 4 15.95 -5.08 -4.94
CA LYS A 4 15.89 -6.10 -3.89
C LYS A 4 14.65 -5.84 -3.05
N ILE A 5 13.73 -6.80 -3.03
CA ILE A 5 12.48 -6.68 -2.28
C ILE A 5 12.77 -6.95 -0.80
N PRO A 6 12.38 -6.04 0.13
CA PRO A 6 12.52 -6.25 1.56
C PRO A 6 11.91 -7.57 2.02
N VAL A 7 12.58 -8.26 2.95
CA VAL A 7 12.17 -9.63 3.35
C VAL A 7 10.77 -9.65 3.95
N HIS A 8 10.42 -8.68 4.79
CA HIS A 8 9.07 -8.61 5.39
C HIS A 8 7.95 -8.47 4.35
N LEU A 9 8.27 -8.02 3.14
CA LEU A 9 7.31 -7.88 2.04
C LEU A 9 7.22 -9.12 1.15
N GLN A 10 8.19 -10.05 1.23
CA GLN A 10 8.23 -11.23 0.36
C GLN A 10 7.02 -12.15 0.54
N GLN A 11 6.45 -12.19 1.75
CA GLN A 11 5.25 -12.97 2.05
C GLN A 11 3.99 -12.51 1.30
N TYR A 12 4.00 -11.30 0.73
CA TYR A 12 2.88 -10.73 -0.03
C TYR A 12 3.07 -10.86 -1.54
N ILE A 13 4.22 -11.36 -1.98
CA ILE A 13 4.52 -11.53 -3.40
C ILE A 13 3.86 -12.80 -3.91
N ALA A 14 3.24 -12.67 -5.08
CA ALA A 14 2.67 -13.78 -5.84
C ALA A 14 3.45 -14.01 -7.13
N LYS A 15 3.23 -15.16 -7.76
CA LYS A 15 3.66 -15.39 -9.14
C LYS A 15 2.56 -14.94 -10.09
N GLN A 16 2.91 -14.19 -11.13
CA GLN A 16 1.99 -13.96 -12.23
C GLN A 16 1.92 -15.24 -13.09
N HIS A 17 0.82 -15.99 -12.98
CA HIS A 17 0.58 -17.16 -13.81
C HIS A 17 0.11 -16.75 -15.21
N TYR A 18 1.01 -16.17 -16.01
CA TYR A 18 0.66 -15.53 -17.28
C TYR A 18 -0.07 -16.45 -18.28
N ARG A 19 0.21 -17.76 -18.24
CA ARG A 19 -0.46 -18.76 -19.09
C ARG A 19 -1.92 -19.03 -18.70
N GLN A 20 -2.39 -18.54 -17.55
CA GLN A 20 -3.78 -18.66 -17.12
C GLN A 20 -4.68 -17.58 -17.74
N TYR A 21 -4.12 -16.50 -18.28
CA TYR A 21 -4.92 -15.51 -19.01
C TYR A 21 -5.48 -16.12 -20.29
N THR A 22 -6.80 -16.15 -20.39
CA THR A 22 -7.48 -16.68 -21.57
C THR A 22 -7.42 -15.69 -22.74
N PRO A 23 -7.69 -16.15 -23.97
CA PRO A 23 -7.88 -15.27 -25.12
C PRO A 23 -8.98 -14.22 -24.87
N ILE A 24 -10.03 -14.58 -24.11
CA ILE A 24 -11.08 -13.66 -23.68
C ILE A 24 -10.51 -12.59 -22.75
N ASN A 25 -9.66 -12.95 -21.78
CA ASN A 25 -9.00 -11.97 -20.91
C ASN A 25 -8.17 -10.96 -21.71
N HIS A 26 -7.43 -11.44 -22.71
CA HIS A 26 -6.67 -10.56 -23.61
C HIS A 26 -7.58 -9.64 -24.43
N ALA A 27 -8.75 -10.11 -24.90
CA ALA A 27 -9.73 -9.26 -25.58
C ALA A 27 -10.35 -8.21 -24.64
N VAL A 28 -10.65 -8.58 -23.39
CA VAL A 28 -11.13 -7.62 -22.36
C VAL A 28 -10.09 -6.53 -22.13
N TRP A 29 -8.83 -6.91 -21.93
CA TRP A 29 -7.72 -5.97 -21.80
C TRP A 29 -7.64 -5.02 -22.99
N ARG A 30 -7.62 -5.57 -24.22
CA ARG A 30 -7.51 -4.80 -25.46
C ARG A 30 -8.64 -3.80 -25.59
N PHE A 31 -9.87 -4.24 -25.38
CA PHE A 31 -11.04 -3.38 -25.43
C PHE A 31 -10.92 -2.20 -24.46
N VAL A 32 -10.62 -2.46 -23.19
CA VAL A 32 -10.50 -1.39 -22.18
C VAL A 32 -9.34 -0.44 -22.50
N MET A 33 -8.19 -0.98 -22.90
CA MET A 33 -7.00 -0.17 -23.19
C MET A 33 -7.19 0.72 -24.41
N ARG A 34 -7.90 0.27 -25.46
CA ARG A 34 -8.19 1.11 -26.64
C ARG A 34 -9.11 2.28 -26.28
N GLN A 35 -10.14 2.04 -25.47
CA GLN A 35 -11.03 3.08 -24.96
C GLN A 35 -10.26 4.09 -24.12
N ASN A 36 -9.49 3.61 -23.13
CA ASN A 36 -8.67 4.45 -22.27
C ASN A 36 -7.69 5.28 -23.11
N HIS A 37 -6.95 4.67 -24.03
CA HIS A 37 -5.99 5.38 -24.88
C HIS A 37 -6.67 6.46 -25.73
N PHE A 38 -7.82 6.16 -26.33
CA PHE A 38 -8.54 7.10 -27.19
C PHE A 38 -9.09 8.31 -26.44
N TYR A 39 -9.72 8.11 -25.28
CA TYR A 39 -10.33 9.19 -24.50
C TYR A 39 -9.28 9.96 -23.68
N LEU A 40 -8.37 9.26 -23.00
CA LEU A 40 -7.42 9.87 -22.06
C LEU A 40 -6.38 10.74 -22.73
N LYS A 41 -6.06 10.53 -24.03
CA LYS A 41 -5.08 11.35 -24.76
C LYS A 41 -5.33 12.86 -24.67
N ASN A 42 -6.59 13.27 -24.50
CA ASN A 42 -7.00 14.68 -24.46
C ASN A 42 -7.26 15.21 -23.04
N ILE A 43 -7.56 14.34 -22.07
CA ILE A 43 -8.04 14.73 -20.73
C ILE A 43 -7.11 14.30 -19.59
N ALA A 44 -6.24 13.32 -19.79
CA ALA A 44 -5.24 12.94 -18.82
C ALA A 44 -4.04 13.90 -18.82
N HIS A 45 -3.33 13.93 -17.70
CA HIS A 45 -2.08 14.65 -17.59
C HIS A 45 -1.02 14.09 -18.55
N SER A 46 -0.17 14.97 -19.08
CA SER A 46 0.80 14.59 -20.13
C SER A 46 1.79 13.50 -19.69
N ALA A 47 2.09 13.42 -18.39
CA ALA A 47 2.91 12.36 -17.79
C ALA A 47 2.32 10.97 -18.05
N TYR A 48 1.00 10.81 -17.92
CA TYR A 48 0.33 9.54 -18.18
C TYR A 48 0.40 9.15 -19.66
N VAL A 49 0.06 10.08 -20.56
CA VAL A 49 -0.02 9.83 -22.00
C VAL A 49 1.35 9.45 -22.58
N LYS A 50 2.42 10.12 -22.13
CA LYS A 50 3.80 9.76 -22.49
C LYS A 50 4.19 8.44 -21.83
N GLY A 51 3.92 8.31 -20.55
CA GLY A 51 4.34 7.17 -19.75
C GLY A 51 3.76 5.84 -20.20
N LEU A 52 2.55 5.83 -20.78
CA LEU A 52 1.92 4.59 -21.26
C LEU A 52 2.75 3.92 -22.36
N LYS A 53 3.46 4.70 -23.18
CA LYS A 53 4.37 4.18 -24.22
C LYS A 53 5.66 3.60 -23.63
N ASP A 54 6.12 4.18 -22.53
CA ASP A 54 7.44 3.91 -21.95
C ASP A 54 7.38 2.87 -20.82
N SER A 55 6.20 2.60 -20.25
CA SER A 55 6.00 1.72 -19.09
C SER A 55 5.93 0.22 -19.41
N GLY A 56 6.12 -0.17 -20.67
CA GLY A 56 6.03 -1.58 -21.11
C GLY A 56 4.59 -2.10 -21.22
N ILE A 57 3.62 -1.20 -21.29
CA ILE A 57 2.21 -1.56 -21.39
C ILE A 57 1.82 -1.61 -22.86
N ASN A 58 1.36 -2.77 -23.30
CA ASN A 58 0.81 -2.97 -24.64
C ASN A 58 -0.73 -2.84 -24.60
N ILE A 59 -1.31 -2.28 -25.67
CA ILE A 59 -2.76 -2.28 -25.85
C ILE A 59 -3.25 -3.68 -26.23
N GLU A 60 -2.45 -4.44 -26.97
CA GLU A 60 -2.89 -5.71 -27.57
C GLU A 60 -2.83 -6.92 -26.63
N SER A 61 -2.15 -6.81 -25.48
CA SER A 61 -1.99 -7.92 -24.55
C SER A 61 -1.77 -7.43 -23.12
N ILE A 62 -2.31 -8.19 -22.16
CA ILE A 62 -2.04 -8.03 -20.73
C ILE A 62 -0.50 -8.00 -20.52
N PRO A 63 0.05 -7.06 -19.74
CA PRO A 63 1.48 -6.94 -19.56
C PRO A 63 2.03 -8.05 -18.66
N ARG A 64 3.28 -8.45 -18.94
CA ARG A 64 4.06 -9.23 -17.98
C ARG A 64 4.60 -8.30 -16.91
N VAL A 65 4.37 -8.63 -15.64
CA VAL A 65 4.90 -7.84 -14.51
C VAL A 65 6.42 -7.77 -14.54
N GLU A 66 7.09 -8.81 -15.06
CA GLU A 66 8.53 -8.83 -15.29
C GLU A 66 8.98 -7.73 -16.27
N GLU A 67 8.29 -7.57 -17.40
CA GLU A 67 8.58 -6.51 -18.38
C GLU A 67 8.32 -5.12 -17.79
N MET A 68 7.24 -4.96 -17.02
CA MET A 68 6.97 -3.72 -16.29
C MET A 68 8.09 -3.39 -15.31
N ASN A 69 8.57 -4.39 -14.56
CA ASN A 69 9.68 -4.24 -13.62
C ASN A 69 10.96 -3.79 -14.34
N GLU A 70 11.26 -4.34 -15.52
CA GLU A 70 12.41 -3.92 -16.33
C GLU A 70 12.32 -2.46 -16.79
N LYS A 71 11.13 -2.00 -17.19
CA LYS A 71 10.91 -0.62 -17.63
C LYS A 71 10.98 0.36 -16.45
N LEU A 72 10.33 0.03 -15.33
CA LEU A 72 10.36 0.86 -14.13
C LEU A 72 11.76 0.90 -13.48
N ALA A 73 12.58 -0.14 -13.65
CA ALA A 73 13.96 -0.15 -13.15
C ALA A 73 14.82 0.99 -13.74
N GLN A 74 14.48 1.48 -14.93
CA GLN A 74 15.17 2.61 -15.57
C GLN A 74 14.97 3.92 -14.81
N VAL A 75 13.87 4.03 -14.06
CA VAL A 75 13.51 5.19 -13.24
C VAL A 75 13.74 4.94 -11.74
N GLY A 76 14.43 3.86 -11.39
CA GLY A 76 14.73 3.49 -10.01
C GLY A 76 13.54 2.93 -9.23
N TRP A 77 12.48 2.53 -9.93
CA TRP A 77 11.31 1.83 -9.40
C TRP A 77 11.33 0.34 -9.81
N GLY A 78 10.43 -0.46 -9.27
CA GLY A 78 10.19 -1.83 -9.70
C GLY A 78 8.71 -2.16 -9.65
N ALA A 79 8.34 -3.35 -10.14
CA ALA A 79 6.99 -3.88 -10.02
C ALA A 79 7.05 -5.33 -9.51
N VAL A 80 6.04 -5.72 -8.74
CA VAL A 80 5.91 -7.08 -8.24
C VAL A 80 4.45 -7.53 -8.25
N ALA A 81 4.21 -8.78 -8.58
CA ALA A 81 2.89 -9.37 -8.50
C ALA A 81 2.50 -9.60 -7.03
N ILE A 82 1.27 -9.27 -6.66
CA ILE A 82 0.70 -9.56 -5.34
C ILE A 82 -0.59 -10.36 -5.50
N ASP A 83 -0.90 -11.16 -4.48
CA ASP A 83 -2.16 -11.90 -4.41
C ASP A 83 -3.15 -11.14 -3.52
N GLY A 84 -4.25 -10.69 -4.13
CA GLY A 84 -5.40 -10.09 -3.45
C GLY A 84 -5.08 -8.91 -2.52
N LEU A 85 -5.77 -8.89 -1.37
CA LEU A 85 -5.77 -7.78 -0.43
C LEU A 85 -4.62 -7.86 0.59
N ILE A 86 -3.64 -6.98 0.45
CA ILE A 86 -2.52 -6.84 1.40
C ILE A 86 -2.81 -5.79 2.49
N PRO A 87 -2.17 -5.88 3.68
CA PRO A 87 -2.29 -4.85 4.70
C PRO A 87 -1.82 -3.49 4.19
N GLY A 88 -2.53 -2.41 4.54
CA GLY A 88 -2.18 -1.06 4.08
C GLY A 88 -0.74 -0.65 4.41
N ALA A 89 -0.23 -1.01 5.59
CA ALA A 89 1.17 -0.76 5.96
C ALA A 89 2.16 -1.48 5.03
N ALA A 90 1.84 -2.70 4.57
CA ALA A 90 2.66 -3.43 3.61
C ALA A 90 2.59 -2.78 2.21
N PHE A 91 1.39 -2.38 1.77
CA PHE A 91 1.20 -1.63 0.52
C PHE A 91 2.05 -0.35 0.49
N TYR A 92 1.96 0.48 1.52
CA TYR A 92 2.76 1.71 1.60
C TYR A 92 4.26 1.43 1.72
N SER A 93 4.66 0.34 2.39
CA SER A 93 6.07 -0.07 2.47
C SER A 93 6.63 -0.52 1.12
N PHE A 94 5.82 -1.11 0.22
CA PHE A 94 6.23 -1.32 -1.18
C PHE A 94 6.53 0.02 -1.86
N LEU A 95 5.63 1.00 -1.74
CA LEU A 95 5.79 2.33 -2.36
C LEU A 95 6.99 3.11 -1.81
N GLU A 96 7.22 3.08 -0.50
CA GLU A 96 8.42 3.63 0.17
C GLU A 96 9.71 3.06 -0.46
N ASN A 97 9.71 1.75 -0.72
CA ASN A 97 10.81 1.04 -1.35
C ASN A 97 10.86 1.21 -2.87
N ARG A 98 10.00 2.05 -3.45
CA ARG A 98 9.85 2.29 -4.90
C ARG A 98 9.47 1.01 -5.66
N ILE A 99 8.58 0.22 -5.09
CA ILE A 99 8.05 -1.01 -5.70
C ILE A 99 6.54 -0.81 -5.87
N LEU A 100 6.04 -0.98 -7.09
CA LEU A 100 4.62 -0.95 -7.38
C LEU A 100 4.05 -2.38 -7.25
N PRO A 101 3.16 -2.64 -6.26
CA PRO A 101 2.46 -3.92 -6.19
C PRO A 101 1.38 -3.99 -7.29
N ILE A 102 1.32 -5.11 -8.01
CA ILE A 102 0.39 -5.34 -9.12
C ILE A 102 -0.48 -6.54 -8.81
N ALA A 103 -1.78 -6.32 -8.65
CA ALA A 103 -2.76 -7.40 -8.64
C ALA A 103 -2.78 -8.09 -10.02
N THR A 104 -2.72 -9.42 -10.04
CA THR A 104 -2.61 -10.18 -11.30
C THR A 104 -3.95 -10.58 -11.89
N ASP A 105 -5.04 -10.53 -11.13
CA ASP A 105 -6.37 -10.83 -11.66
C ASP A 105 -6.81 -9.79 -12.68
N ILE A 106 -7.65 -10.20 -13.62
CA ILE A 106 -8.29 -9.31 -14.59
C ILE A 106 -9.80 -9.43 -14.47
N ARG A 107 -10.50 -8.29 -14.55
CA ARG A 107 -11.97 -8.27 -14.54
C ARG A 107 -12.56 -9.14 -15.65
N LYS A 108 -13.72 -9.74 -15.38
CA LYS A 108 -14.49 -10.53 -16.35
C LYS A 108 -15.23 -9.65 -17.36
N ILE A 109 -15.62 -10.22 -18.50
CA ILE A 109 -16.33 -9.54 -19.58
C ILE A 109 -17.65 -8.91 -19.11
N GLU A 110 -18.34 -9.51 -18.14
CA GLU A 110 -19.60 -8.98 -17.58
C GLU A 110 -19.39 -7.73 -16.72
N ASN A 111 -18.17 -7.54 -16.22
CA ASN A 111 -17.79 -6.49 -15.26
C ASN A 111 -16.80 -5.48 -15.86
N ILE A 112 -16.73 -5.35 -17.19
CA ILE A 112 -15.82 -4.39 -17.86
C ILE A 112 -16.00 -2.96 -17.35
N ALA A 113 -17.27 -2.54 -17.20
CA ALA A 113 -17.61 -1.17 -16.83
C ALA A 113 -17.20 -0.80 -15.39
N TYR A 114 -17.15 -1.79 -14.48
CA TYR A 114 -16.83 -1.57 -13.07
C TYR A 114 -16.37 -2.88 -12.42
N THR A 115 -15.23 -2.81 -11.71
CA THR A 115 -14.75 -3.90 -10.85
C THR A 115 -14.74 -3.42 -9.38
N PRO A 116 -15.26 -4.21 -8.42
CA PRO A 116 -15.26 -3.84 -7.01
C PRO A 116 -13.88 -4.00 -6.33
N ALA A 117 -12.94 -4.67 -7.00
CA ALA A 117 -11.58 -4.89 -6.52
C ALA A 117 -10.55 -4.44 -7.58
N PRO A 118 -9.36 -3.95 -7.15
CA PRO A 118 -8.27 -3.62 -8.07
C PRO A 118 -7.86 -4.86 -8.88
N ASP A 119 -7.70 -4.68 -10.19
CA ASP A 119 -7.26 -5.70 -11.13
C ASP A 119 -6.02 -5.22 -11.89
N ILE A 120 -5.44 -6.06 -12.73
CA ILE A 120 -4.22 -5.73 -13.48
C ILE A 120 -4.41 -4.52 -14.39
N ILE A 121 -5.62 -4.24 -14.87
CA ILE A 121 -5.91 -3.02 -15.63
C ILE A 121 -5.75 -1.79 -14.72
N HIS A 122 -6.34 -1.82 -13.52
CA HIS A 122 -6.19 -0.73 -12.56
C HIS A 122 -4.73 -0.50 -12.17
N GLU A 123 -4.04 -1.56 -11.76
CA GLU A 123 -2.68 -1.45 -11.23
C GLU A 123 -1.65 -1.13 -12.32
N ALA A 124 -1.67 -1.89 -13.41
CA ALA A 124 -0.73 -1.67 -14.49
C ALA A 124 -1.07 -0.40 -15.26
N ALA A 125 -2.27 -0.27 -15.81
CA ALA A 125 -2.60 0.84 -16.71
C ALA A 125 -2.99 2.14 -15.98
N GLY A 126 -3.39 2.10 -14.71
CA GLY A 126 -3.69 3.29 -13.92
C GLY A 126 -2.45 3.90 -13.26
N HIS A 127 -1.68 3.10 -12.50
CA HIS A 127 -0.56 3.60 -11.69
C HIS A 127 0.78 3.65 -12.41
N ALA A 128 1.14 2.61 -13.18
CA ALA A 128 2.50 2.48 -13.70
C ALA A 128 2.94 3.59 -14.69
N PRO A 129 2.10 4.05 -15.65
CA PRO A 129 2.51 5.07 -16.64
C PRO A 129 3.01 6.37 -16.01
N ILE A 130 2.29 6.87 -15.01
CA ILE A 130 2.55 8.19 -14.45
C ILE A 130 3.79 8.21 -13.54
N LEU A 131 4.22 7.06 -13.02
CA LEU A 131 5.46 6.92 -12.22
C LEU A 131 6.74 7.21 -13.00
N LEU A 132 6.67 7.32 -14.33
CA LEU A 132 7.80 7.77 -15.14
C LEU A 132 8.08 9.27 -15.00
N ASP A 133 7.10 10.05 -14.50
CA ASP A 133 7.32 11.45 -14.14
C ASP A 133 8.10 11.57 -12.81
N PRO A 134 9.21 12.32 -12.79
CA PRO A 134 10.07 12.40 -11.62
C PRO A 134 9.39 13.07 -10.41
N SER A 135 8.56 14.09 -10.63
CA SER A 135 7.87 14.79 -9.54
C SER A 135 6.75 13.93 -8.96
N TYR A 136 6.01 13.22 -9.82
CA TYR A 136 4.96 12.31 -9.36
C TYR A 136 5.52 11.13 -8.57
N ARG A 137 6.55 10.45 -9.08
CA ARG A 137 7.12 9.29 -8.37
C ARG A 137 7.75 9.67 -7.03
N ASP A 138 8.32 10.87 -6.91
CA ASP A 138 8.86 11.37 -5.64
C ASP A 138 7.72 11.62 -4.64
N PHE A 139 6.60 12.17 -5.10
CA PHE A 139 5.37 12.27 -4.31
C PHE A 139 4.86 10.90 -3.84
N VAL A 140 4.75 9.90 -4.74
CA VAL A 140 4.28 8.55 -4.40
C VAL A 140 5.21 7.86 -3.40
N LYS A 141 6.53 8.05 -3.52
CA LYS A 141 7.49 7.54 -2.52
C LYS A 141 7.23 8.14 -1.15
N LYS A 142 7.04 9.46 -1.05
CA LYS A 142 6.84 10.15 0.23
C LYS A 142 5.53 9.78 0.91
N ILE A 143 4.43 9.64 0.15
CA ILE A 143 3.17 9.14 0.73
C ILE A 143 3.30 7.68 1.16
N GLY A 144 4.12 6.89 0.45
CA GLY A 144 4.54 5.54 0.86
C GLY A 144 5.27 5.52 2.22
N GLU A 145 6.33 6.33 2.37
CA GLU A 145 7.06 6.47 3.65
C GLU A 145 6.13 6.86 4.80
N MET A 146 5.28 7.85 4.55
CA MET A 146 4.31 8.34 5.53
C MET A 146 3.30 7.26 5.91
N GLY A 147 2.76 6.52 4.93
CA GLY A 147 1.78 5.47 5.16
C GLY A 147 2.36 4.22 5.81
N ALA A 148 3.61 3.87 5.53
CA ALA A 148 4.32 2.76 6.16
C ALA A 148 4.56 3.03 7.66
N LYS A 149 4.82 4.29 8.02
CA LYS A 149 5.10 4.73 9.39
C LYS A 149 3.87 5.16 10.19
N ALA A 150 2.73 5.35 9.53
CA ALA A 150 1.51 5.88 10.16
C ALA A 150 0.92 4.93 11.21
N LEU A 151 0.65 5.47 12.41
CA LEU A 151 0.01 4.70 13.48
C LEU A 151 -1.50 4.52 13.21
N SER A 152 -1.98 3.28 13.37
CA SER A 152 -3.40 2.92 13.25
C SER A 152 -4.07 2.79 14.63
N SER A 153 -5.17 2.05 14.73
CA SER A 153 -5.78 1.67 16.01
C SER A 153 -6.05 0.17 16.07
N LYS A 154 -6.15 -0.37 17.28
CA LYS A 154 -6.46 -1.79 17.48
C LYS A 154 -7.79 -2.19 16.85
N GLU A 155 -8.81 -1.31 16.88
CA GLU A 155 -10.10 -1.58 16.27
C GLU A 155 -10.00 -1.64 14.74
N LYS A 156 -9.22 -0.76 14.12
CA LYS A 156 -8.98 -0.77 12.67
C LYS A 156 -8.23 -2.02 12.23
N LEU A 157 -7.22 -2.44 12.99
CA LEU A 157 -6.51 -3.69 12.72
C LEU A 157 -7.46 -4.90 12.81
N LYS A 158 -8.40 -4.90 13.76
CA LYS A 158 -9.45 -5.93 13.86
C LYS A 158 -10.40 -5.91 12.66
N VAL A 159 -10.79 -4.73 12.16
CA VAL A 159 -11.60 -4.61 10.93
C VAL A 159 -10.85 -5.20 9.74
N PHE A 160 -9.58 -4.85 9.54
CA PHE A 160 -8.78 -5.39 8.44
C PHE A 160 -8.68 -6.92 8.51
N LYS A 161 -8.35 -7.48 9.68
CA LYS A 161 -8.29 -8.94 9.89
C LYS A 161 -9.64 -9.62 9.60
N ALA A 162 -10.75 -9.00 9.98
CA ALA A 162 -12.08 -9.51 9.69
C ALA A 162 -12.42 -9.47 8.19
N ILE A 163 -12.05 -8.39 7.48
CA ILE A 163 -12.25 -8.28 6.02
C ILE A 163 -11.42 -9.34 5.29
N ARG A 164 -10.14 -9.50 5.65
CA ARG A 164 -9.28 -10.53 5.05
C ARG A 164 -9.87 -11.93 5.25
N GLN A 165 -10.38 -12.22 6.44
CA GLN A 165 -11.04 -13.50 6.70
C GLN A 165 -12.32 -13.66 5.87
N LEU A 166 -13.11 -12.60 5.70
CA LEU A 166 -14.29 -12.62 4.83
C LEU A 166 -13.91 -12.93 3.38
N THR A 167 -12.88 -12.29 2.83
CA THR A 167 -12.39 -12.57 1.46
C THR A 167 -12.00 -14.03 1.32
N ILE A 168 -11.16 -14.55 2.23
CA ILE A 168 -10.74 -15.97 2.22
C ILE A 168 -11.95 -16.91 2.26
N VAL A 169 -12.92 -16.66 3.13
CA VAL A 169 -14.11 -17.51 3.27
C VAL A 169 -15.04 -17.37 2.06
N ALA A 170 -15.20 -16.18 1.50
CA ALA A 170 -16.07 -15.93 0.35
C ALA A 170 -15.51 -16.53 -0.95
N GLU A 171 -14.19 -16.65 -1.06
CA GLU A 171 -13.51 -17.20 -2.24
C GLU A 171 -13.23 -18.70 -2.14
N ASP A 172 -13.23 -19.29 -0.95
CA ASP A 172 -13.08 -20.74 -0.78
C ASP A 172 -14.31 -21.50 -1.31
N PRO A 173 -14.17 -22.34 -2.37
CA PRO A 173 -15.27 -23.12 -2.93
C PRO A 173 -15.94 -24.09 -1.95
N LYS A 174 -15.31 -24.37 -0.81
CA LYS A 174 -15.83 -25.26 0.23
C LYS A 174 -16.62 -24.53 1.32
N SER A 175 -16.61 -23.19 1.32
CA SER A 175 -17.31 -22.41 2.35
C SER A 175 -18.83 -22.44 2.17
N THR A 176 -19.56 -22.49 3.28
CA THR A 176 -21.03 -22.44 3.28
C THR A 176 -21.54 -21.00 3.33
N PRO A 177 -22.78 -20.72 2.85
CA PRO A 177 -23.40 -19.40 2.96
C PRO A 177 -23.46 -18.87 4.41
N GLU A 178 -23.63 -19.76 5.40
CA GLU A 178 -23.63 -19.39 6.81
C GLU A 178 -22.25 -18.91 7.29
N GLN A 179 -21.16 -19.53 6.84
CA GLN A 179 -19.80 -19.10 7.17
C GLN A 179 -19.48 -17.73 6.59
N VAL A 180 -19.90 -17.46 5.35
CA VAL A 180 -19.78 -16.14 4.72
C VAL A 180 -20.55 -15.10 5.53
N ARG A 181 -21.82 -15.38 5.86
CA ARG A 181 -22.65 -14.48 6.67
C ARG A 181 -22.07 -14.23 8.06
N GLU A 182 -21.47 -15.23 8.69
CA GLU A 182 -20.78 -15.04 9.97
C GLU A 182 -19.57 -14.11 9.83
N ALA A 183 -18.76 -14.29 8.78
CA ALA A 183 -17.64 -13.40 8.49
C ALA A 183 -18.10 -11.97 8.20
N GLU A 184 -19.18 -11.77 7.45
CA GLU A 184 -19.82 -10.46 7.23
C GLU A 184 -20.24 -9.79 8.54
N ASN A 185 -20.89 -10.55 9.43
CA ASN A 185 -21.29 -10.05 10.75
C ASN A 185 -20.08 -9.65 11.60
N ARG A 186 -18.98 -10.42 11.56
CA ARG A 186 -17.73 -10.06 12.25
C ARG A 186 -17.16 -8.74 11.73
N VAL A 187 -17.20 -8.52 10.41
CA VAL A 187 -16.78 -7.24 9.79
C VAL A 187 -17.67 -6.10 10.27
N ALA A 188 -18.99 -6.28 10.25
CA ALA A 188 -19.94 -5.25 10.69
C ALA A 188 -19.73 -4.87 12.16
N GLU A 189 -19.57 -5.85 13.04
CA GLU A 189 -19.33 -5.63 14.47
C GLU A 189 -17.96 -4.98 14.75
N ALA A 190 -16.92 -5.36 14.00
CA ALA A 190 -15.62 -4.71 14.10
C ALA A 190 -15.69 -3.23 13.69
N ARG A 191 -16.43 -2.91 12.61
CA ARG A 191 -16.59 -1.53 12.12
C ARG A 191 -17.30 -0.62 13.13
N LYS A 192 -18.31 -1.12 13.84
CA LYS A 192 -19.03 -0.35 14.88
C LYS A 192 -18.13 0.11 16.03
N LYS A 193 -17.03 -0.61 16.29
CA LYS A 193 -16.11 -0.33 17.41
C LYS A 193 -15.08 0.74 17.07
N VAL A 194 -14.86 1.03 15.80
CA VAL A 194 -13.91 2.04 15.34
C VAL A 194 -14.32 3.43 15.82
N LYS A 195 -13.39 4.15 16.44
CA LYS A 195 -13.60 5.53 16.93
C LYS A 195 -12.49 6.45 16.42
N GLY A 196 -12.87 7.67 16.07
CA GLY A 196 -11.94 8.72 15.66
C GLY A 196 -11.23 8.43 14.33
N LEU A 197 -10.29 9.31 13.99
CA LEU A 197 -9.48 9.23 12.78
C LEU A 197 -8.02 8.99 13.18
N THR A 198 -7.45 7.88 12.71
CA THR A 198 -6.04 7.55 12.95
C THR A 198 -5.12 8.26 11.95
N GLU A 199 -3.81 8.27 12.19
CA GLU A 199 -2.85 8.76 11.20
C GLU A 199 -2.93 7.92 9.91
N ALA A 200 -3.03 6.59 10.04
CA ALA A 200 -3.20 5.69 8.91
C ALA A 200 -4.47 6.02 8.09
N ASP A 201 -5.58 6.39 8.73
CA ASP A 201 -6.80 6.80 8.02
C ASP A 201 -6.63 8.13 7.28
N LYS A 202 -5.92 9.09 7.87
CA LYS A 202 -5.61 10.38 7.23
C LYS A 202 -4.77 10.14 5.98
N VAL A 203 -3.71 9.33 6.09
CA VAL A 203 -2.87 8.98 4.93
C VAL A 203 -3.68 8.25 3.87
N SER A 204 -4.55 7.30 4.25
CA SER A 204 -5.43 6.59 3.30
C SER A 204 -6.37 7.52 2.54
N ARG A 205 -6.95 8.53 3.21
CA ARG A 205 -7.79 9.53 2.54
C ARG A 205 -6.97 10.43 1.63
N LEU A 206 -5.78 10.82 2.05
CA LEU A 206 -4.90 11.62 1.22
C LEU A 206 -4.50 10.85 -0.04
N PHE A 207 -4.13 9.58 0.09
CA PHE A 207 -3.83 8.68 -1.03
C PHE A 207 -5.03 8.55 -1.97
N TRP A 208 -6.23 8.34 -1.42
CA TRP A 208 -7.46 8.24 -2.21
C TRP A 208 -7.73 9.51 -3.02
N TRP A 209 -7.71 10.68 -2.39
CA TRP A 209 -8.03 11.95 -3.07
C TRP A 209 -6.90 12.50 -3.93
N THR A 210 -5.76 11.79 -4.02
CA THR A 210 -4.63 12.18 -4.86
C THR A 210 -4.25 11.07 -5.83
N VAL A 211 -3.55 10.03 -5.37
CA VAL A 211 -3.06 8.93 -6.20
C VAL A 211 -4.20 8.17 -6.90
N GLU A 212 -5.36 7.98 -6.26
CA GLU A 212 -6.49 7.26 -6.86
C GLU A 212 -7.45 8.16 -7.65
N TYR A 213 -7.85 9.29 -7.07
CA TYR A 213 -8.92 10.16 -7.57
C TYR A 213 -8.50 11.63 -7.66
N GLY A 214 -7.23 11.88 -7.98
CA GLY A 214 -6.68 13.23 -8.11
C GLY A 214 -6.85 13.86 -9.50
N LEU A 215 -7.05 15.17 -9.49
CA LEU A 215 -7.05 16.06 -10.65
C LEU A 215 -5.93 17.09 -10.54
N ILE A 216 -5.44 17.60 -11.68
CA ILE A 216 -4.30 18.54 -11.73
C ILE A 216 -4.52 19.67 -12.74
N GLY A 217 -4.08 20.88 -12.42
CA GLY A 217 -4.07 22.04 -13.32
C GLY A 217 -5.13 23.08 -12.97
N ASP A 218 -5.78 23.64 -14.00
CA ASP A 218 -6.81 24.66 -13.85
C ASP A 218 -8.08 24.08 -13.20
N LEU A 219 -8.69 24.79 -12.25
CA LEU A 219 -9.87 24.31 -11.53
C LEU A 219 -11.10 24.12 -12.44
N ASN A 220 -11.23 24.93 -13.50
CA ASN A 220 -12.32 24.86 -14.47
C ASN A 220 -12.03 23.86 -15.58
N TYR A 221 -10.74 23.64 -15.90
CA TYR A 221 -10.31 22.71 -16.95
C TYR A 221 -9.21 21.76 -16.46
N PRO A 222 -9.47 20.95 -15.41
CA PRO A 222 -8.45 20.10 -14.84
C PRO A 222 -8.14 18.92 -15.76
N LYS A 223 -6.95 18.34 -15.55
CA LYS A 223 -6.52 17.08 -16.15
C LYS A 223 -6.55 15.95 -15.12
N ILE A 224 -6.72 14.74 -15.61
CA ILE A 224 -6.79 13.53 -14.77
C ILE A 224 -5.39 12.99 -14.51
N TYR A 225 -5.09 12.63 -13.27
CA TYR A 225 -3.88 11.89 -12.92
C TYR A 225 -4.11 10.71 -11.97
N GLY A 226 -5.25 10.66 -11.28
CA GLY A 226 -5.59 9.56 -10.37
C GLY A 226 -5.83 8.23 -11.08
N ALA A 227 -5.25 7.15 -10.58
CA ALA A 227 -5.27 5.83 -11.20
C ALA A 227 -6.67 5.20 -11.32
N GLY A 228 -7.55 5.42 -10.33
CA GLY A 228 -8.95 4.98 -10.38
C GLY A 228 -9.70 5.61 -11.56
N LEU A 229 -9.44 6.89 -11.84
CA LEU A 229 -9.99 7.59 -13.01
C LEU A 229 -9.33 7.12 -14.31
N LEU A 230 -8.00 6.94 -14.33
CA LEU A 230 -7.23 6.52 -15.51
C LEU A 230 -7.51 5.08 -15.96
N SER A 231 -8.05 4.25 -15.06
CA SER A 231 -8.38 2.85 -15.33
C SER A 231 -9.87 2.60 -15.57
N SER A 232 -10.71 3.65 -15.48
CA SER A 232 -12.15 3.58 -15.65
C SER A 232 -12.62 4.45 -16.82
N VAL A 233 -13.04 3.82 -17.93
CA VAL A 233 -13.63 4.52 -19.09
C VAL A 233 -14.89 5.30 -18.68
N GLY A 234 -15.68 4.77 -17.75
CA GLY A 234 -16.88 5.43 -17.24
C GLY A 234 -16.57 6.68 -16.43
N GLU A 235 -15.75 6.53 -15.39
CA GLU A 235 -15.48 7.62 -14.45
C GLU A 235 -14.53 8.68 -15.01
N SER A 236 -13.60 8.32 -15.90
CA SER A 236 -12.76 9.32 -16.59
C SER A 236 -13.57 10.36 -17.37
N GLN A 237 -14.72 9.97 -17.92
CA GLN A 237 -15.61 10.91 -18.62
C GLN A 237 -16.48 11.71 -17.64
N SER A 238 -17.16 11.02 -16.70
CA SER A 238 -18.10 11.68 -15.79
C SER A 238 -17.42 12.56 -14.75
N CYS A 239 -16.16 12.28 -14.36
CA CYS A 239 -15.45 13.07 -13.36
C CYS A 239 -15.25 14.55 -13.74
N LEU A 240 -15.23 14.86 -15.04
CA LEU A 240 -15.09 16.21 -15.56
C LEU A 240 -16.43 16.92 -15.78
N ALA A 241 -17.57 16.24 -15.64
CA ALA A 241 -18.90 16.82 -15.80
C ALA A 241 -19.27 17.78 -14.66
N ASP A 242 -20.13 18.76 -14.92
CA ASP A 242 -20.44 19.87 -14.01
C ASP A 242 -21.08 19.45 -12.67
N ASP A 243 -21.67 18.25 -12.62
CA ASP A 243 -22.29 17.67 -11.43
C ASP A 243 -21.27 17.13 -10.40
N VAL A 244 -20.02 16.87 -10.83
CA VAL A 244 -18.92 16.51 -9.93
C VAL A 244 -18.23 17.77 -9.45
N ARG A 245 -18.15 17.98 -8.14
CA ARG A 245 -17.54 19.20 -7.57
C ARG A 245 -16.01 19.17 -7.64
N LYS A 246 -15.39 20.21 -8.19
CA LYS A 246 -13.93 20.39 -8.25
C LYS A 246 -13.51 21.31 -7.10
N ILE A 247 -12.64 20.80 -6.23
CA ILE A 247 -12.21 21.51 -5.01
C ILE A 247 -10.70 21.74 -5.10
N PRO A 248 -10.18 22.95 -4.80
CA PRO A 248 -8.74 23.14 -4.68
C PRO A 248 -8.12 22.17 -3.68
N PHE A 249 -7.00 21.57 -4.05
CA PHE A 249 -6.27 20.65 -3.19
C PHE A 249 -5.87 21.32 -1.87
N SER A 250 -6.11 20.62 -0.76
CA SER A 250 -5.53 20.91 0.54
C SER A 250 -5.49 19.63 1.34
N VAL A 251 -4.42 19.41 2.12
CA VAL A 251 -4.32 18.22 2.96
C VAL A 251 -5.51 18.14 3.92
N GLU A 252 -5.87 19.25 4.55
CA GLU A 252 -6.99 19.33 5.50
C GLU A 252 -8.32 18.90 4.87
N GLY A 253 -8.59 19.39 3.66
CA GLY A 253 -9.77 18.98 2.89
C GLY A 253 -9.78 17.48 2.60
N CYS A 254 -8.66 16.93 2.14
CA CYS A 254 -8.56 15.50 1.82
C CYS A 254 -8.73 14.62 3.07
N ILE A 255 -8.01 14.90 4.17
CA ILE A 255 -8.01 14.05 5.36
C ILE A 255 -9.35 14.07 6.11
N HIS A 256 -10.17 15.11 5.92
CA HIS A 256 -11.50 15.22 6.53
C HIS A 256 -12.66 14.82 5.60
N THR A 257 -12.36 14.51 4.34
CA THR A 257 -13.36 14.01 3.40
C THR A 257 -13.35 12.47 3.37
N PRO A 258 -14.37 11.79 3.90
CA PRO A 258 -14.53 10.34 3.73
C PRO A 258 -14.93 10.01 2.28
N TYR A 259 -14.66 8.77 1.85
CA TYR A 259 -15.02 8.26 0.52
C TYR A 259 -15.79 6.94 0.61
N ASP A 260 -16.56 6.66 -0.45
CA ASP A 260 -17.26 5.39 -0.67
C ASP A 260 -16.69 4.76 -1.94
N VAL A 261 -16.06 3.60 -1.80
CA VAL A 261 -15.41 2.89 -2.91
C VAL A 261 -16.42 2.25 -3.87
N THR A 262 -17.70 2.17 -3.47
CA THR A 262 -18.75 1.47 -4.22
C THR A 262 -19.54 2.36 -5.16
N LYS A 263 -19.23 3.66 -5.19
CA LYS A 263 -19.99 4.67 -5.93
C LYS A 263 -19.05 5.65 -6.65
N PRO A 264 -19.52 6.28 -7.75
CA PRO A 264 -18.81 7.40 -8.34
C PRO A 264 -18.58 8.53 -7.33
N GLN A 265 -17.41 9.17 -7.41
CA GLN A 265 -17.00 10.18 -6.45
C GLN A 265 -17.75 11.50 -6.68
N PRO A 266 -18.46 12.05 -5.68
CA PRO A 266 -19.26 13.28 -5.85
C PRO A 266 -18.41 14.56 -5.86
N GLN A 267 -17.14 14.46 -5.48
CA GLN A 267 -16.18 15.55 -5.50
C GLN A 267 -14.79 15.02 -5.76
N LEU A 268 -13.92 15.88 -6.30
CA LEU A 268 -12.51 15.59 -6.57
C LEU A 268 -11.65 16.80 -6.21
N PHE A 269 -10.41 16.53 -5.81
CA PHE A 269 -9.44 17.57 -5.46
C PHE A 269 -8.49 17.87 -6.63
N VAL A 270 -8.29 19.15 -6.90
CA VAL A 270 -7.46 19.67 -7.99
C VAL A 270 -6.20 20.31 -7.43
N CYS A 271 -5.04 19.69 -7.64
CA CYS A 271 -3.75 20.32 -7.33
C CYS A 271 -3.24 21.16 -8.50
N SER A 272 -2.41 22.15 -8.23
CA SER A 272 -1.73 22.95 -9.23
C SER A 272 -0.57 22.21 -9.89
N SER A 273 0.13 21.34 -9.13
CA SER A 273 1.30 20.59 -9.58
C SER A 273 1.64 19.42 -8.65
N PHE A 274 2.44 18.45 -9.12
CA PHE A 274 2.97 17.39 -8.25
C PHE A 274 3.95 17.92 -7.18
N ALA A 275 4.59 19.06 -7.45
CA ALA A 275 5.45 19.73 -6.47
C ALA A 275 4.65 20.27 -5.27
N GLU A 276 3.45 20.81 -5.51
CA GLU A 276 2.52 21.20 -4.43
C GLU A 276 2.14 20.00 -3.57
N LEU A 277 1.74 18.88 -4.20
CA LEU A 277 1.39 17.65 -3.47
C LEU A 277 2.54 17.20 -2.56
N THR A 278 3.76 17.21 -3.07
CA THR A 278 4.98 16.85 -2.33
C THR A 278 5.20 17.77 -1.14
N ALA A 279 5.14 19.09 -1.36
CA ALA A 279 5.40 20.08 -0.32
C ALA A 279 4.35 20.03 0.81
N GLU A 280 3.07 19.87 0.46
CA GLU A 280 1.99 19.80 1.45
C GLU A 280 2.02 18.47 2.24
N ILE A 281 2.39 17.35 1.61
CA ILE A 281 2.64 16.10 2.33
C ILE A 281 3.78 16.24 3.32
N ASP A 282 4.90 16.87 2.94
CA ASP A 282 6.02 17.05 3.87
C ASP A 282 5.60 17.86 5.09
N LYS A 283 4.85 18.96 4.90
CA LYS A 283 4.30 19.75 6.00
C LYS A 283 3.38 18.93 6.89
N PHE A 284 2.54 18.10 6.30
CA PHE A 284 1.63 17.23 7.05
C PHE A 284 2.40 16.16 7.84
N ALA A 285 3.44 15.59 7.26
CA ALA A 285 4.29 14.59 7.89
C ALA A 285 4.97 15.14 9.17
N GLU A 286 5.32 16.43 9.24
CA GLU A 286 5.83 17.08 10.46
C GLU A 286 4.84 17.01 11.64
N THR A 287 3.54 16.85 11.37
CA THR A 287 2.51 16.73 12.41
C THR A 287 2.31 15.30 12.91
N MET A 288 2.89 14.31 12.22
CA MET A 288 2.70 12.89 12.51
C MET A 288 3.70 12.36 13.52
N ALA A 289 3.33 11.28 14.20
CA ALA A 289 4.10 10.69 15.28
C ALA A 289 5.56 10.38 14.92
N PHE A 290 5.80 9.96 13.67
CA PHE A 290 7.13 9.57 13.21
C PHE A 290 8.10 10.73 12.98
N ARG A 291 7.63 11.98 12.90
CA ARG A 291 8.50 13.18 12.87
C ARG A 291 8.38 14.02 14.14
N LYS A 292 7.22 13.98 14.81
CA LYS A 292 6.94 14.79 16.01
C LYS A 292 7.53 14.19 17.29
N GLY A 293 7.47 12.87 17.46
CA GLY A 293 7.88 12.21 18.71
C GLY A 293 7.09 12.69 19.94
N GLY A 294 7.70 12.57 21.12
CA GLY A 294 7.14 13.01 22.40
C GLY A 294 5.94 12.20 22.92
N THR A 295 5.34 12.70 23.98
CA THR A 295 4.28 12.03 24.75
C THR A 295 3.04 11.70 23.92
N GLU A 296 2.55 12.64 23.10
CA GLU A 296 1.38 12.42 22.23
C GLU A 296 1.61 11.24 21.25
N SER A 297 2.84 11.09 20.76
CA SER A 297 3.20 10.03 19.82
C SER A 297 3.26 8.67 20.50
N LEU A 298 3.76 8.61 21.74
CA LEU A 298 3.68 7.41 22.58
C LEU A 298 2.22 7.03 22.86
N GLU A 299 1.34 7.99 23.18
CA GLU A 299 -0.08 7.71 23.41
C GLU A 299 -0.80 7.19 22.16
N LYS A 300 -0.43 7.69 20.96
CA LYS A 300 -0.89 7.12 19.69
C LYS A 300 -0.45 5.66 19.57
N ALA A 301 0.83 5.36 19.85
CA ALA A 301 1.35 3.98 19.81
C ALA A 301 0.65 3.06 20.82
N LEU A 302 0.42 3.52 22.05
CA LEU A 302 -0.26 2.77 23.11
C LEU A 302 -1.68 2.37 22.70
N ARG A 303 -2.41 3.24 22.00
CA ARG A 303 -3.77 2.94 21.50
C ARG A 303 -3.79 1.89 20.38
N THR A 304 -2.67 1.64 19.71
CA THR A 304 -2.61 0.69 18.60
C THR A 304 -2.61 -0.77 19.06
N GLU A 305 -2.05 -1.05 20.24
CA GLU A 305 -1.73 -2.42 20.72
C GLU A 305 -1.00 -3.27 19.64
N ALA A 306 -0.25 -2.60 18.77
CA ALA A 306 0.52 -3.20 17.68
C ALA A 306 2.02 -2.90 17.87
N ILE A 307 2.85 -3.58 17.06
CA ILE A 307 4.29 -3.33 17.03
C ILE A 307 4.54 -1.91 16.53
N ALA A 308 5.28 -1.15 17.33
CA ALA A 308 5.76 0.18 17.00
C ALA A 308 7.24 0.30 17.37
N THR A 309 7.92 1.22 16.70
CA THR A 309 9.29 1.62 17.01
C THR A 309 9.27 2.99 17.66
N ILE A 310 9.97 3.11 18.78
CA ILE A 310 10.15 4.34 19.55
C ILE A 310 11.63 4.74 19.44
N VAL A 311 11.91 5.95 18.98
CA VAL A 311 13.26 6.46 18.78
C VAL A 311 13.59 7.50 19.84
N PHE A 312 14.65 7.26 20.59
CA PHE A 312 15.20 8.18 21.57
C PHE A 312 16.04 9.27 20.89
N SER A 313 16.23 10.40 21.56
CA SER A 313 17.14 11.47 21.15
C SER A 313 18.60 11.04 21.00
N SER A 314 18.99 9.92 21.62
CA SER A 314 20.30 9.28 21.42
C SER A 314 20.43 8.52 20.10
N GLY A 315 19.32 8.31 19.38
CA GLY A 315 19.24 7.44 18.20
C GLY A 315 18.91 5.99 18.51
N LEU A 316 18.85 5.57 19.79
CA LEU A 316 18.40 4.22 20.14
C LEU A 316 16.94 4.01 19.73
N GLN A 317 16.66 2.87 19.11
CA GLN A 317 15.33 2.46 18.67
C GLN A 317 14.86 1.28 19.52
N VAL A 318 13.65 1.38 20.07
CA VAL A 318 12.99 0.31 20.83
C VAL A 318 11.79 -0.18 20.01
N THR A 319 11.86 -1.40 19.51
CA THR A 319 10.76 -2.03 18.76
C THR A 319 9.98 -3.00 19.63
N GLY A 320 8.69 -2.75 19.83
CA GLY A 320 7.82 -3.66 20.58
C GLY A 320 6.37 -3.18 20.63
N THR A 321 5.54 -3.86 21.43
CA THR A 321 4.16 -3.42 21.67
C THR A 321 4.12 -2.53 22.91
N LEU A 322 3.80 -1.25 22.76
CA LEU A 322 3.73 -0.33 23.90
C LEU A 322 2.59 -0.73 24.85
N GLY A 323 2.89 -0.86 26.14
CA GLY A 323 1.97 -1.40 27.15
C GLY A 323 1.57 -0.40 28.24
N GLU A 324 2.51 0.43 28.67
CA GLU A 324 2.29 1.41 29.73
C GLU A 324 3.17 2.64 29.50
N ILE A 325 2.63 3.82 29.85
CA ILE A 325 3.35 5.08 29.88
C ILE A 325 3.13 5.68 31.27
N LEU A 326 4.22 5.98 31.97
CA LEU A 326 4.20 6.75 33.20
C LEU A 326 4.49 8.21 32.86
N LYS A 327 3.67 9.10 33.40
CA LYS A 327 3.81 10.55 33.21
C LYS A 327 4.13 11.26 34.51
N ASP A 328 4.77 12.42 34.40
CA ASP A 328 4.94 13.33 35.52
C ASP A 328 3.73 14.24 35.73
N GLU A 329 3.86 15.21 36.64
CA GLU A 329 2.81 16.18 36.97
C GLU A 329 2.51 17.17 35.82
N GLY A 330 3.42 17.28 34.84
CA GLY A 330 3.25 18.06 33.62
C GLY A 330 2.61 17.28 32.48
N GLU A 331 2.13 16.06 32.73
CA GLU A 331 1.60 15.13 31.72
C GLU A 331 2.64 14.68 30.67
N GLU A 332 3.94 14.84 30.94
CA GLU A 332 5.01 14.39 30.06
C GLU A 332 5.43 12.96 30.39
N ALA A 333 5.67 12.15 29.37
CA ALA A 333 6.10 10.77 29.50
C ALA A 333 7.54 10.71 30.04
N VAL A 334 7.71 10.06 31.19
CA VAL A 334 8.99 9.94 31.88
C VAL A 334 9.48 8.50 31.98
N TYR A 335 8.62 7.53 31.71
CA TYR A 335 8.97 6.12 31.61
C TYR A 335 7.94 5.42 30.74
N PHE A 336 8.36 4.39 30.00
CA PHE A 336 7.42 3.51 29.34
C PHE A 336 7.82 2.05 29.51
N ARG A 337 6.86 1.17 29.27
CA ARG A 337 7.06 -0.27 29.22
C ARG A 337 6.37 -0.88 28.01
N THR A 338 7.08 -1.75 27.31
CA THR A 338 6.51 -2.62 26.28
C THR A 338 6.02 -3.94 26.87
N ASN A 339 5.06 -4.56 26.20
CA ASN A 339 4.53 -5.88 26.52
C ASN A 339 5.10 -6.92 25.56
N GLY A 340 5.58 -8.03 26.12
CA GLY A 340 6.07 -9.16 25.32
C GLY A 340 7.40 -8.87 24.60
N PRO A 341 7.76 -9.65 23.58
CA PRO A 341 9.06 -9.56 22.94
C PRO A 341 9.39 -8.16 22.41
N THR A 342 10.59 -7.68 22.72
CA THR A 342 11.09 -6.35 22.31
C THR A 342 12.50 -6.48 21.77
N ALA A 343 12.86 -5.68 20.77
CA ALA A 343 14.23 -5.61 20.28
C ALA A 343 14.75 -4.18 20.35
N LEU A 344 16.06 -4.04 20.55
CA LEU A 344 16.75 -2.76 20.52
C LEU A 344 17.57 -2.66 19.23
N SER A 345 17.55 -1.49 18.61
CA SER A 345 18.23 -1.24 17.33
C SER A 345 18.87 0.15 17.34
N PHE A 346 19.85 0.33 16.45
CA PHE A 346 20.42 1.63 16.15
C PHE A 346 20.66 1.68 14.64
N ASP A 347 20.26 2.78 14.00
CA ASP A 347 20.32 2.96 12.54
C ASP A 347 19.66 1.78 11.78
N ASP A 348 18.47 1.37 12.24
CA ASP A 348 17.66 0.29 11.65
C ASP A 348 18.33 -1.10 11.67
N ILE A 349 19.34 -1.29 12.53
CA ILE A 349 20.04 -2.57 12.73
C ILE A 349 19.91 -3.03 14.19
N GLN A 350 19.46 -4.26 14.40
CA GLN A 350 19.35 -4.84 15.74
C GLN A 350 20.71 -4.90 16.47
N LEU A 351 20.74 -4.41 17.71
CA LEU A 351 21.93 -4.46 18.56
C LEU A 351 22.25 -5.90 18.99
N THR A 352 23.53 -6.26 18.94
CA THR A 352 24.00 -7.58 19.38
C THR A 352 23.65 -7.82 20.85
N GLY A 353 22.93 -8.92 21.11
CA GLY A 353 22.51 -9.29 22.47
C GLY A 353 21.21 -8.64 22.95
N HIS A 354 20.51 -7.84 22.13
CA HIS A 354 19.25 -7.19 22.50
C HIS A 354 18.12 -7.51 21.52
N SER A 355 17.97 -8.79 21.18
CA SER A 355 16.86 -9.29 20.34
C SER A 355 15.58 -9.51 21.16
N THR A 356 14.52 -9.93 20.46
CA THR A 356 13.24 -10.39 21.03
C THR A 356 13.39 -11.51 22.06
N GLU A 357 14.44 -12.33 21.98
CA GLU A 357 14.75 -13.37 22.96
C GLU A 357 15.32 -12.80 24.26
N THR A 358 16.17 -11.77 24.17
CA THR A 358 16.72 -11.09 25.35
C THR A 358 15.62 -10.40 26.14
N HIS A 359 14.77 -9.62 25.45
CA HIS A 359 13.69 -8.85 26.08
C HIS A 359 12.33 -9.50 25.88
N ARG A 360 12.25 -10.83 26.10
CA ARG A 360 11.06 -11.64 25.81
C ARG A 360 9.79 -11.22 26.55
N LYS A 361 9.94 -10.67 27.76
CA LYS A 361 8.82 -10.25 28.63
C LYS A 361 8.40 -8.80 28.44
N GLY A 362 9.17 -8.02 27.68
CA GLY A 362 9.02 -6.57 27.58
C GLY A 362 10.31 -5.85 27.95
N PHE A 363 10.31 -4.56 27.68
CA PHE A 363 11.39 -3.63 27.94
C PHE A 363 10.78 -2.41 28.64
N GLY A 364 11.37 -2.01 29.76
CA GLY A 364 10.93 -0.85 30.53
C GLY A 364 12.09 0.11 30.71
N THR A 365 11.87 1.40 30.50
CA THR A 365 12.98 2.34 30.51
C THR A 365 12.54 3.79 30.80
N PRO A 366 13.35 4.58 31.52
CA PRO A 366 13.08 6.00 31.74
C PRO A 366 13.29 6.82 30.46
N ILE A 367 12.64 7.98 30.42
CA ILE A 367 12.81 9.03 29.43
C ILE A 367 13.16 10.31 30.19
N GLY A 368 14.14 11.07 29.71
CA GLY A 368 14.40 12.41 30.22
C GLY A 368 15.82 12.64 30.70
N ARG A 369 16.01 13.83 31.27
CA ARG A 369 17.29 14.31 31.77
C ARG A 369 17.55 13.79 33.18
N LEU A 370 18.81 13.64 33.52
CA LEU A 370 19.21 13.50 34.92
C LEU A 370 19.07 14.84 35.64
N ALA A 371 18.99 14.78 36.97
CA ALA A 371 18.96 15.94 37.85
C ALA A 371 20.05 16.95 37.48
N HIS A 372 19.74 18.25 37.62
CA HIS A 372 20.58 19.37 37.19
C HIS A 372 20.70 19.53 35.66
N GLY A 373 19.69 19.07 34.90
CA GLY A 373 19.59 19.29 33.46
C GLY A 373 20.54 18.48 32.59
N ILE A 374 21.16 17.43 33.14
CA ILE A 374 22.19 16.64 32.46
C ILE A 374 21.54 15.76 31.38
N VAL A 375 22.00 15.94 30.14
CA VAL A 375 21.61 15.15 28.96
C VAL A 375 22.62 14.03 28.79
N LEU A 376 22.25 12.80 29.14
CA LEU A 376 23.18 11.67 29.19
C LEU A 376 23.80 11.36 27.83
N GLU A 377 23.03 11.42 26.75
CA GLU A 377 23.49 11.13 25.39
C GLU A 377 24.54 12.14 24.87
N ASP A 378 24.68 13.31 25.50
CA ASP A 378 25.71 14.29 25.15
C ASP A 378 26.93 14.25 26.08
N CYS A 379 26.92 13.37 27.10
CA CYS A 379 28.04 13.22 28.02
C CYS A 379 29.22 12.51 27.34
N LYS A 380 30.38 13.13 27.43
CA LYS A 380 31.67 12.51 27.08
C LYS A 380 32.09 11.47 28.12
N PRO A 381 32.99 10.54 27.79
CA PRO A 381 33.47 9.53 28.73
C PRO A 381 33.96 10.10 30.07
N GLU A 382 34.65 11.24 30.08
CA GLU A 382 35.13 11.88 31.31
C GLU A 382 33.98 12.37 32.19
N GLN A 383 32.91 12.85 31.57
CA GLN A 383 31.70 13.30 32.27
C GLN A 383 30.92 12.12 32.81
N LEU A 384 30.82 11.01 32.07
CA LEU A 384 30.22 9.77 32.55
C LEU A 384 30.98 9.24 33.78
N HIS A 385 32.31 9.22 33.74
CA HIS A 385 33.14 8.86 34.89
C HIS A 385 32.91 9.80 36.09
N ALA A 386 32.80 11.11 35.87
CA ALA A 386 32.51 12.07 36.93
C ALA A 386 31.12 11.87 37.56
N LEU A 387 30.17 11.33 36.79
CA LEU A 387 28.83 10.94 37.26
C LEU A 387 28.81 9.55 37.91
N GLY A 388 29.96 8.88 38.03
CA GLY A 388 30.08 7.53 38.56
C GLY A 388 29.69 6.44 37.57
N ILE A 389 29.42 6.76 36.31
CA ILE A 389 28.97 5.84 35.27
C ILE A 389 30.19 5.26 34.53
N TYR A 390 30.65 4.10 34.98
CA TYR A 390 31.70 3.32 34.32
C TYR A 390 31.53 1.83 34.67
N GLU A 391 32.12 0.93 33.89
CA GLU A 391 31.90 -0.52 34.09
C GLU A 391 32.33 -0.99 35.49
N ASP A 392 31.52 -1.88 36.06
CA ASP A 392 31.61 -2.43 37.41
C ASP A 392 31.49 -1.42 38.56
N SER A 393 31.00 -0.20 38.30
CA SER A 393 30.75 0.80 39.34
C SER A 393 29.33 0.69 39.95
N PRO A 394 29.17 0.85 41.27
CA PRO A 394 27.87 1.12 41.86
C PRO A 394 27.44 2.54 41.50
N THR A 395 26.28 2.67 40.84
CA THR A 395 25.78 3.92 40.29
C THR A 395 24.36 4.19 40.78
N SER A 396 24.07 5.46 41.07
CA SER A 396 22.73 5.95 41.44
C SER A 396 22.39 7.13 40.54
N LEU A 397 21.47 6.93 39.59
CA LEU A 397 21.00 7.96 38.67
C LEU A 397 19.65 8.50 39.12
N CYS A 398 19.58 9.81 39.30
CA CYS A 398 18.35 10.52 39.64
C CYS A 398 17.91 11.34 38.42
N PHE A 399 16.71 11.08 37.91
CA PHE A 399 16.08 11.84 36.83
C PHE A 399 15.31 13.05 37.38
N GLU A 400 15.17 14.10 36.58
CA GLU A 400 14.36 15.28 36.94
C GLU A 400 12.90 14.94 37.21
N SER A 401 12.40 13.89 36.55
CA SER A 401 11.07 13.32 36.74
C SER A 401 10.85 12.65 38.10
N GLY A 402 11.91 12.50 38.91
CA GLY A 402 11.89 11.77 40.17
C GLY A 402 12.06 10.25 40.03
N ILE A 403 12.40 9.77 38.83
CA ILE A 403 12.81 8.37 38.64
C ILE A 403 14.23 8.18 39.19
N LYS A 404 14.43 7.10 39.92
CA LYS A 404 15.74 6.72 40.46
C LYS A 404 16.12 5.34 39.96
N VAL A 405 17.31 5.21 39.38
CA VAL A 405 17.91 3.96 38.90
C VAL A 405 19.16 3.69 39.74
N GLU A 406 19.16 2.61 40.50
CA GLU A 406 20.27 2.24 41.39
C GLU A 406 20.70 0.81 41.14
N GLY A 407 21.98 0.60 40.82
CA GLY A 407 22.52 -0.72 40.50
C GLY A 407 24.01 -0.66 40.21
N ILE A 408 24.57 -1.77 39.71
CA ILE A 408 25.98 -1.83 39.30
C ILE A 408 26.03 -1.83 37.77
N VAL A 409 26.76 -0.88 37.18
CA VAL A 409 26.89 -0.78 35.72
C VAL A 409 27.69 -1.98 35.21
N THR A 410 27.17 -2.70 34.24
CA THR A 410 27.85 -3.87 33.63
C THR A 410 28.38 -3.59 32.23
N LYS A 411 27.72 -2.71 31.49
CA LYS A 411 28.08 -2.39 30.11
C LYS A 411 27.57 -1.01 29.74
N ILE A 412 28.36 -0.26 28.98
CA ILE A 412 27.95 1.00 28.37
C ILE A 412 28.10 0.86 26.85
N LEU A 413 27.00 0.95 26.13
CA LEU A 413 27.02 0.89 24.67
C LEU A 413 27.01 2.31 24.10
N LEU A 414 28.04 2.59 23.29
CA LEU A 414 28.21 3.85 22.60
C LEU A 414 27.90 3.69 21.11
N ALA A 415 27.20 4.66 20.52
CA ALA A 415 27.10 4.83 19.07
C ALA A 415 27.55 6.23 18.71
N GLU A 416 28.41 6.35 17.68
CA GLU A 416 29.01 7.63 17.27
C GLU A 416 29.69 8.40 18.43
N GLY A 417 30.21 7.67 19.42
CA GLY A 417 30.84 8.25 20.62
C GLY A 417 29.88 8.74 21.71
N LYS A 418 28.57 8.57 21.53
CA LYS A 418 27.51 8.94 22.48
C LYS A 418 26.93 7.70 23.17
N PRO A 419 26.61 7.75 24.48
CA PRO A 419 25.96 6.63 25.14
C PRO A 419 24.51 6.49 24.67
N ILE A 420 24.16 5.28 24.23
CA ILE A 420 22.80 4.95 23.77
C ILE A 420 22.11 3.92 24.66
N LEU A 421 22.87 3.08 25.38
CA LEU A 421 22.36 2.07 26.30
C LEU A 421 23.31 1.88 27.48
N ILE A 422 22.78 1.74 28.69
CA ILE A 422 23.55 1.39 29.89
C ILE A 422 22.89 0.19 30.56
N SER A 423 23.63 -0.90 30.74
CA SER A 423 23.17 -2.13 31.38
C SER A 423 23.56 -2.15 32.85
N PHE A 424 22.65 -2.61 33.71
CA PHE A 424 22.85 -2.71 35.15
C PHE A 424 22.55 -4.13 35.68
N LYS A 425 23.38 -4.62 36.61
CA LYS A 425 23.09 -5.77 37.49
C LYS A 425 22.63 -5.29 38.86
N ASP A 426 21.90 -6.14 39.58
CA ASP A 426 21.36 -5.85 40.91
C ASP A 426 20.58 -4.51 40.97
N CYS A 427 19.85 -4.22 39.89
CA CYS A 427 19.27 -2.91 39.66
C CYS A 427 17.86 -2.78 40.26
N THR A 428 17.60 -1.63 40.87
CA THR A 428 16.28 -1.20 41.33
C THR A 428 15.90 0.10 40.65
N VAL A 429 14.70 0.15 40.05
CA VAL A 429 14.15 1.38 39.45
C VAL A 429 12.87 1.75 40.17
N ARG A 430 12.78 3.01 40.60
CA ARG A 430 11.63 3.54 41.36
C ARG A 430 11.20 4.90 40.84
N HIS A 431 9.90 5.17 40.94
CA HIS A 431 9.32 6.50 40.80
C HIS A 431 8.46 6.78 42.03
N LYS A 432 8.86 7.75 42.86
CA LYS A 432 8.22 7.99 44.17
C LYS A 432 8.15 6.67 44.98
N ASN A 433 6.95 6.17 45.29
CA ASN A 433 6.75 4.91 46.01
C ASN A 433 6.52 3.69 45.09
N GLN A 434 6.46 3.89 43.78
CA GLN A 434 6.21 2.83 42.81
C GLN A 434 7.51 2.16 42.39
N LEU A 435 7.55 0.83 42.51
CA LEU A 435 8.65 0.00 42.02
C LEU A 435 8.43 -0.32 40.55
N LEU A 436 9.35 0.11 39.69
CA LEU A 436 9.29 -0.07 38.23
C LEU A 436 10.15 -1.24 37.76
N PHE A 437 11.25 -1.53 38.45
CA PHE A 437 12.11 -2.69 38.20
C PHE A 437 12.74 -3.18 39.51
N LYS A 438 12.97 -4.49 39.63
CA LYS A 438 13.63 -5.10 40.80
C LYS A 438 14.78 -6.03 40.41
N PRO A 439 15.78 -6.22 41.29
CA PRO A 439 16.98 -7.01 41.00
C PRO A 439 16.68 -8.43 40.51
N ASP A 440 15.69 -9.10 41.11
CA ASP A 440 15.31 -10.48 40.76
C ASP A 440 14.83 -10.66 39.30
N TRP A 441 14.52 -9.56 38.61
CA TRP A 441 14.06 -9.61 37.21
C TRP A 441 15.23 -9.76 36.22
N GLY A 442 16.46 -9.64 36.68
CA GLY A 442 17.67 -9.82 35.89
C GLY A 442 18.35 -8.49 35.55
N THR A 443 19.07 -8.49 34.43
CA THR A 443 19.77 -7.31 33.92
C THR A 443 18.76 -6.22 33.52
N PHE A 444 18.98 -4.99 34.00
CA PHE A 444 18.21 -3.83 33.57
C PHE A 444 18.97 -3.10 32.46
N ASP A 445 18.47 -3.16 31.24
CA ASP A 445 19.00 -2.39 30.12
C ASP A 445 18.26 -1.04 30.03
N MET A 446 18.98 0.04 30.29
CA MET A 446 18.44 1.40 30.28
C MET A 446 18.74 2.08 28.96
N ALA A 447 17.71 2.39 28.18
CA ALA A 447 17.81 3.29 27.04
C ALA A 447 18.26 4.67 27.51
N VAL A 448 19.19 5.28 26.78
CA VAL A 448 19.62 6.64 27.04
C VAL A 448 18.86 7.57 26.10
N GLY A 449 18.28 8.64 26.63
CA GLY A 449 17.75 9.74 25.82
C GLY A 449 16.87 10.70 26.61
N ALA A 450 17.15 11.99 26.49
CA ALA A 450 16.39 13.07 27.10
C ALA A 450 14.96 13.22 26.54
N GLY A 451 14.65 12.64 25.38
CA GLY A 451 13.31 12.66 24.82
C GLY A 451 13.10 11.61 23.73
N ILE A 452 11.85 11.55 23.25
CA ILE A 452 11.45 10.70 22.12
C ILE A 452 11.34 11.58 20.88
N THR A 453 12.14 11.29 19.85
CA THR A 453 12.18 12.08 18.60
C THR A 453 11.25 11.53 17.52
N SER A 454 10.92 10.24 17.59
CA SER A 454 10.06 9.59 16.60
C SER A 454 9.32 8.40 17.20
N VAL A 455 8.06 8.20 16.78
CA VAL A 455 7.31 6.96 17.05
C VAL A 455 6.57 6.55 15.77
N PHE A 456 6.78 5.32 15.31
CA PHE A 456 6.18 4.86 14.05
C PHE A 456 5.73 3.40 14.09
N ALA A 457 4.83 3.04 13.18
CA ALA A 457 4.34 1.67 13.04
C ALA A 457 5.41 0.75 12.43
N GLY A 458 5.50 -0.49 12.92
CA GLY A 458 6.46 -1.48 12.42
C GLY A 458 7.76 -1.55 13.22
N ALA A 459 8.69 -2.36 12.71
CA ALA A 459 9.98 -2.64 13.34
C ALA A 459 11.11 -1.83 12.73
N ALA A 460 12.07 -1.40 13.56
CA ALA A 460 13.30 -0.74 13.10
C ALA A 460 14.11 -1.67 12.19
N ASP A 461 14.32 -2.91 12.63
CA ASP A 461 14.95 -3.98 11.86
C ASP A 461 13.95 -5.12 11.61
N PRO A 462 13.13 -5.06 10.54
CA PRO A 462 12.16 -6.12 10.23
C PRO A 462 12.81 -7.48 9.96
N TYR A 463 14.07 -7.51 9.51
CA TYR A 463 14.77 -8.76 9.18
C TYR A 463 15.10 -9.56 10.43
N SER A 464 15.50 -8.88 11.50
CA SER A 464 15.82 -9.51 12.77
C SER A 464 14.61 -9.67 13.69
N PHE A 465 13.61 -8.78 13.57
CA PHE A 465 12.46 -8.77 14.50
C PHE A 465 11.42 -9.85 14.21
N PHE A 466 11.13 -10.12 12.93
CA PHE A 466 10.12 -11.11 12.55
C PHE A 466 10.76 -12.47 12.25
N ASP A 467 10.31 -13.52 12.96
CA ASP A 467 10.58 -14.90 12.59
C ASP A 467 9.83 -15.22 11.29
N MET A 468 10.48 -14.94 10.16
CA MET A 468 9.87 -15.15 8.85
C MET A 468 9.88 -16.63 8.51
N GLN A 469 8.69 -17.21 8.30
CA GLN A 469 8.58 -18.50 7.65
C GLN A 469 9.07 -18.37 6.20
N PRO A 470 9.77 -19.37 5.65
CA PRO A 470 10.11 -19.36 4.23
C PRO A 470 8.82 -19.18 3.43
N ALA A 471 8.89 -18.37 2.36
CA ALA A 471 7.78 -18.22 1.43
C ALA A 471 7.27 -19.62 1.05
N MET A 472 5.94 -19.80 1.03
CA MET A 472 5.37 -21.04 0.53
C MET A 472 5.98 -21.34 -0.84
N PRO A 473 6.35 -22.60 -1.13
CA PRO A 473 6.89 -22.96 -2.42
C PRO A 473 5.94 -22.42 -3.50
N LEU A 474 6.49 -21.65 -4.45
CA LEU A 474 5.73 -21.20 -5.59
C LEU A 474 5.20 -22.45 -6.30
N GLU A 475 3.88 -22.64 -6.33
CA GLU A 475 3.27 -23.76 -7.03
C GLU A 475 3.71 -23.74 -8.51
N GLU A 476 3.96 -24.93 -9.06
CA GLU A 476 4.33 -25.08 -10.46
C GLU A 476 3.22 -24.51 -11.36
N GLU A 477 3.61 -23.91 -12.48
CA GLU A 477 2.65 -23.43 -13.48
C GLU A 477 1.86 -24.63 -14.02
N THR A 478 0.61 -24.76 -13.59
CA THR A 478 -0.35 -25.59 -14.28
C THR A 478 -0.62 -24.96 -15.65
N VAL A 479 -0.25 -25.69 -16.71
CA VAL A 479 -0.62 -25.32 -18.07
C VAL A 479 -2.12 -25.55 -18.20
N ARG A 480 -2.89 -24.48 -18.41
CA ARG A 480 -4.31 -24.57 -18.72
C ARG A 480 -4.45 -24.74 -20.22
N ASP A 481 -5.08 -25.83 -20.65
CA ASP A 481 -5.49 -26.01 -22.05
C ASP A 481 -6.63 -25.03 -22.37
N CYS A 482 -6.80 -24.66 -23.65
CA CYS A 482 -7.96 -23.88 -24.08
C CYS A 482 -9.21 -24.75 -23.88
N GLU A 483 -10.03 -24.43 -22.88
CA GLU A 483 -10.99 -25.38 -22.32
C GLU A 483 -12.35 -25.36 -23.03
N THR A 484 -12.65 -24.29 -23.78
CA THR A 484 -13.97 -24.11 -24.42
C THR A 484 -13.89 -23.77 -25.90
N GLU A 485 -14.94 -24.13 -26.65
CA GLU A 485 -15.11 -23.73 -28.06
C GLU A 485 -15.03 -22.20 -28.18
N LEU A 486 -15.67 -21.47 -27.27
CA LEU A 486 -15.63 -20.01 -27.27
C LEU A 486 -14.21 -19.43 -27.10
N GLU A 487 -13.43 -19.92 -26.12
CA GLU A 487 -12.04 -19.48 -25.94
C GLU A 487 -11.20 -19.77 -27.20
N SER A 488 -11.47 -20.88 -27.90
CA SER A 488 -10.82 -21.22 -29.16
C SER A 488 -11.16 -20.23 -30.29
N LEU A 489 -12.41 -19.74 -30.36
CA LEU A 489 -12.80 -18.70 -31.33
C LEU A 489 -12.09 -17.36 -31.06
N TYR A 490 -12.01 -16.95 -29.79
CA TYR A 490 -11.24 -15.76 -29.41
C TYR A 490 -9.75 -15.93 -29.76
N GLU A 491 -9.17 -17.11 -29.53
CA GLU A 491 -7.79 -17.39 -29.88
C GLU A 491 -7.55 -17.31 -31.40
N SER A 492 -8.44 -17.88 -32.22
CA SER A 492 -8.34 -17.78 -33.69
C SER A 492 -8.38 -16.32 -34.17
N ILE A 493 -9.31 -15.50 -33.66
CA ILE A 493 -9.38 -14.07 -34.02
C ILE A 493 -8.13 -13.32 -33.55
N ARG A 494 -7.63 -13.63 -32.36
CA ARG A 494 -6.37 -13.07 -31.85
C ARG A 494 -5.18 -13.44 -32.75
N GLN A 495 -5.05 -14.70 -33.16
CA GLN A 495 -3.97 -15.15 -34.04
C GLN A 495 -4.04 -14.46 -35.41
N ILE A 496 -5.23 -14.29 -35.99
CA ILE A 496 -5.42 -13.53 -37.25
C ILE A 496 -4.93 -12.09 -37.08
N ARG A 497 -5.29 -11.44 -35.97
CA ARG A 497 -4.88 -10.08 -35.62
C ARG A 497 -3.35 -9.95 -35.47
N GLU A 498 -2.73 -10.85 -34.70
CA GLU A 498 -1.29 -10.77 -34.38
C GLU A 498 -0.40 -11.20 -35.57
N SER A 499 -0.85 -12.16 -36.38
CA SER A 499 -0.09 -12.64 -37.55
C SER A 499 -0.26 -11.78 -38.81
N SER A 500 -1.20 -10.82 -38.81
CA SER A 500 -1.58 -10.04 -40.00
C SER A 500 -2.02 -10.88 -41.21
N ASN A 501 -2.35 -12.16 -41.01
CA ASN A 501 -2.81 -13.09 -42.05
C ASN A 501 -4.33 -13.03 -42.17
N TRP A 502 -4.85 -11.96 -42.77
CA TRP A 502 -6.28 -11.80 -43.01
C TRP A 502 -6.85 -12.90 -43.90
N ASN A 503 -7.90 -13.57 -43.42
CA ASN A 503 -8.67 -14.58 -44.16
C ASN A 503 -10.17 -14.39 -43.93
N ALA A 504 -10.82 -13.66 -44.85
CA ALA A 504 -12.25 -13.37 -44.76
C ALA A 504 -13.13 -14.64 -44.69
N SER A 505 -12.72 -15.75 -45.31
CA SER A 505 -13.47 -17.01 -45.26
C SER A 505 -13.46 -17.63 -43.86
N GLU A 506 -12.30 -17.61 -43.20
CA GLU A 506 -12.15 -18.12 -41.83
C GLU A 506 -12.91 -17.24 -40.83
N VAL A 507 -12.74 -15.93 -40.92
CA VAL A 507 -13.48 -14.97 -40.08
C VAL A 507 -14.99 -15.08 -40.30
N GLY A 508 -15.42 -15.31 -41.55
CA GLY A 508 -16.82 -15.57 -41.88
C GLY A 508 -17.38 -16.84 -41.24
N LYS A 509 -16.61 -17.93 -41.17
CA LYS A 509 -17.00 -19.16 -40.47
C LYS A 509 -17.14 -18.93 -38.97
N ILE A 510 -16.20 -18.20 -38.36
CA ILE A 510 -16.27 -17.83 -36.95
C ILE A 510 -17.52 -16.97 -36.67
N THR A 511 -17.82 -16.02 -37.56
CA THR A 511 -19.03 -15.17 -37.46
C THR A 511 -20.32 -16.01 -37.49
N ALA A 512 -20.42 -16.97 -38.42
CA ALA A 512 -21.59 -17.85 -38.50
C ALA A 512 -21.74 -18.72 -37.24
N LEU A 513 -20.65 -19.31 -36.75
CA LEU A 513 -20.66 -20.11 -35.52
C LEU A 513 -21.10 -19.28 -34.29
N LEU A 514 -20.67 -18.02 -34.24
CA LEU A 514 -21.09 -17.09 -33.21
C LEU A 514 -22.60 -16.82 -33.28
N ASP A 515 -23.19 -16.68 -34.47
CA ASP A 515 -24.62 -16.43 -34.62
C ASP A 515 -25.46 -17.63 -34.16
N ASP A 516 -24.98 -18.85 -34.42
CA ASP A 516 -25.67 -20.09 -34.07
C ASP A 516 -25.52 -20.46 -32.57
N ASN A 517 -24.30 -20.41 -32.04
CA ASN A 517 -23.97 -20.98 -30.73
C ASN A 517 -23.80 -19.93 -29.63
N TYR A 518 -23.39 -18.72 -29.99
CA TYR A 518 -22.97 -17.68 -29.05
C TYR A 518 -23.56 -16.29 -29.39
N PRO A 519 -24.89 -16.17 -29.48
CA PRO A 519 -25.52 -14.95 -29.98
C PRO A 519 -25.23 -13.74 -29.06
N LYS A 520 -24.95 -13.97 -27.77
CA LYS A 520 -24.67 -12.92 -26.79
C LYS A 520 -23.21 -12.44 -26.75
N GLU A 521 -22.33 -13.01 -27.57
CA GLU A 521 -20.91 -12.64 -27.61
C GLU A 521 -20.69 -11.36 -28.43
N TRP A 522 -20.88 -10.22 -27.77
CA TRP A 522 -20.73 -8.90 -28.38
C TRP A 522 -19.27 -8.49 -28.57
N LEU A 523 -18.38 -8.87 -27.65
CA LEU A 523 -16.97 -8.44 -27.67
C LEU A 523 -16.21 -9.07 -28.84
N LEU A 524 -16.35 -10.38 -29.06
CA LEU A 524 -15.74 -11.03 -30.23
C LEU A 524 -16.30 -10.49 -31.55
N ARG A 525 -17.58 -10.14 -31.59
CA ARG A 525 -18.20 -9.49 -32.77
C ARG A 525 -17.60 -8.13 -33.07
N LEU A 526 -17.28 -7.33 -32.04
CA LEU A 526 -16.56 -6.07 -32.22
C LEU A 526 -15.14 -6.30 -32.73
N GLU A 527 -14.40 -7.26 -32.17
CA GLU A 527 -13.05 -7.63 -32.65
C GLU A 527 -13.09 -8.06 -34.13
N ILE A 528 -14.07 -8.87 -34.52
CA ILE A 528 -14.29 -9.29 -35.91
C ILE A 528 -14.64 -8.10 -36.80
N LEU A 529 -15.56 -7.23 -36.36
CA LEU A 529 -15.96 -6.05 -37.11
C LEU A 529 -14.76 -5.12 -37.35
N GLU A 530 -13.92 -4.93 -36.35
CA GLU A 530 -12.70 -4.15 -36.47
C GLU A 530 -11.75 -4.75 -37.52
N LEU A 531 -11.52 -6.07 -37.50
CA LEU A 531 -10.67 -6.72 -38.51
C LEU A 531 -11.24 -6.58 -39.92
N TYR A 532 -12.57 -6.70 -40.09
CA TYR A 532 -13.19 -6.39 -41.39
C TYR A 532 -12.96 -4.94 -41.79
N GLN A 533 -13.11 -3.97 -40.89
CA GLN A 533 -12.92 -2.56 -41.24
C GLN A 533 -11.47 -2.25 -41.62
N LEU A 534 -10.50 -2.94 -41.02
CA LEU A 534 -9.08 -2.80 -41.35
C LEU A 534 -8.70 -3.44 -42.70
N HIS A 535 -9.33 -4.55 -43.09
CA HIS A 535 -8.86 -5.36 -44.22
C HIS A 535 -9.86 -5.50 -45.39
N ASP A 536 -11.17 -5.44 -45.12
CA ASP A 536 -12.25 -5.62 -46.11
C ASP A 536 -13.57 -4.97 -45.65
N ALA A 537 -13.59 -3.63 -45.55
CA ALA A 537 -14.73 -2.86 -45.05
C ALA A 537 -16.02 -3.03 -45.88
N GLY A 538 -15.91 -3.47 -47.13
CA GLY A 538 -17.04 -3.71 -48.04
C GLY A 538 -17.66 -5.11 -47.93
N HIS A 539 -17.12 -5.98 -47.07
CA HIS A 539 -17.58 -7.35 -46.97
C HIS A 539 -19.05 -7.45 -46.50
N SER A 540 -19.79 -8.43 -47.02
CA SER A 540 -21.23 -8.60 -46.73
C SER A 540 -21.54 -8.82 -45.24
N ASN A 541 -20.60 -9.41 -44.50
CA ASN A 541 -20.75 -9.66 -43.06
C ASN A 541 -20.72 -8.38 -42.21
N VAL A 542 -20.14 -7.27 -42.69
CA VAL A 542 -20.01 -6.02 -41.92
C VAL A 542 -21.38 -5.48 -41.51
N GLN A 543 -22.31 -5.41 -42.46
CA GLN A 543 -23.67 -4.92 -42.19
C GLN A 543 -24.42 -5.84 -41.23
N GLY A 544 -24.22 -7.16 -41.35
CA GLY A 544 -24.79 -8.14 -40.43
C GLY A 544 -24.29 -7.95 -38.99
N LEU A 545 -22.97 -7.77 -38.82
CA LEU A 545 -22.35 -7.55 -37.51
C LEU A 545 -22.84 -6.27 -36.85
N ILE A 546 -22.85 -5.14 -37.58
CA ILE A 546 -23.35 -3.85 -37.08
C ILE A 546 -24.81 -3.98 -36.66
N ARG A 547 -25.63 -4.63 -37.48
CA ARG A 547 -27.04 -4.87 -37.20
C ARG A 547 -27.21 -5.66 -35.91
N THR A 548 -26.50 -6.78 -35.73
CA THR A 548 -26.56 -7.59 -34.51
C THR A 548 -26.12 -6.80 -33.28
N LEU A 549 -25.05 -6.02 -33.39
CA LEU A 549 -24.54 -5.17 -32.30
C LEU A 549 -25.55 -4.08 -31.88
N HIS A 550 -26.32 -3.51 -32.80
CA HIS A 550 -27.34 -2.50 -32.48
C HIS A 550 -28.71 -3.08 -32.05
N GLU A 551 -29.21 -4.07 -32.79
CA GLU A 551 -30.62 -4.48 -32.72
C GLU A 551 -30.88 -5.59 -31.69
N MET A 552 -29.84 -6.31 -31.26
CA MET A 552 -30.02 -7.37 -30.28
C MET A 552 -30.38 -6.79 -28.89
N GLY A 553 -31.15 -7.55 -28.11
CA GLY A 553 -31.73 -7.14 -26.82
C GLY A 553 -30.72 -6.99 -25.68
N TRP A 554 -29.64 -6.26 -25.89
CA TRP A 554 -28.58 -6.00 -24.91
C TRP A 554 -29.10 -5.21 -23.71
N GLY A 555 -28.58 -5.53 -22.52
CA GLY A 555 -28.80 -4.71 -21.33
C GLY A 555 -28.16 -3.32 -21.48
N PRO A 556 -28.60 -2.30 -20.71
CA PRO A 556 -28.12 -0.93 -20.84
C PRO A 556 -26.60 -0.77 -20.75
N SER A 557 -25.95 -1.49 -19.83
CA SER A 557 -24.49 -1.47 -19.66
C SER A 557 -23.75 -1.97 -20.90
N ILE A 558 -24.17 -3.12 -21.45
CA ILE A 558 -23.56 -3.70 -22.66
C ILE A 558 -23.79 -2.79 -23.87
N LYS A 559 -24.98 -2.20 -24.02
CA LYS A 559 -25.25 -1.23 -25.10
C LYS A 559 -24.25 -0.06 -25.09
N GLN A 560 -23.94 0.46 -23.90
CA GLN A 560 -22.97 1.53 -23.76
C GLN A 560 -21.55 1.08 -24.13
N LEU A 561 -21.15 -0.13 -23.75
CA LEU A 561 -19.85 -0.70 -24.13
C LEU A 561 -19.76 -0.94 -25.64
N ILE A 562 -20.80 -1.49 -26.27
CA ILE A 562 -20.87 -1.69 -27.71
C ILE A 562 -20.76 -0.35 -28.45
N GLN A 563 -21.55 0.64 -28.04
CA GLN A 563 -21.52 1.98 -28.62
C GLN A 563 -20.11 2.58 -28.58
N ARG A 564 -19.44 2.49 -27.43
CA ARG A 564 -18.05 2.94 -27.28
C ARG A 564 -17.10 2.15 -28.19
N GLY A 565 -17.30 0.84 -28.31
CA GLY A 565 -16.52 0.00 -29.23
C GLY A 565 -16.66 0.47 -30.67
N LEU A 566 -17.89 0.71 -31.11
CA LEU A 566 -18.20 1.20 -32.46
C LEU A 566 -17.66 2.61 -32.73
N GLU A 567 -17.56 3.48 -31.73
CA GLU A 567 -16.94 4.80 -31.89
C GLU A 567 -15.43 4.75 -32.19
N LEU A 568 -14.76 3.63 -31.89
CA LEU A 568 -13.33 3.43 -32.15
C LEU A 568 -13.02 2.74 -33.47
N ILE A 569 -14.02 2.15 -34.11
CA ILE A 569 -13.93 1.41 -35.38
C ILE A 569 -14.37 2.33 -36.49
#